data_AF-A0A1B2EZU0-F1
#
_entry.id   AF-A0A1B2EZU0-F1
#
_cell.length_a   1.000
_cell.length_b   1.000
_cell.length_c   1.000
_cell.angle_alpha   90.00
_cell.angle_beta   90.00
_cell.angle_gamma   90.00
#
_symmetry.space_group_name_H-M   'P 1'
#
loop_
_entity.id
_entity.type
_entity.pdbx_description
1 polymer ?
#
loop_
_entity_poly.entity_id
_entity_poly.type
_entity_poly.pdbx_seq_one_letter_code
_entity_poly.pdbx_strand_id
1 'polypeptide(L)'
;MDYAAQHAVEGNYQIEISEGFWLRTDLSMTEMRWMARVVFIDSKGVKTPTSYKAETSQAGDPNKRIVRARLLNALTRLKAYRQQTGKRWEIEQKEKREAEKAARLAAREAATAEKKPARTRADLLASVAD
;
A
#
# COMPACT_ATOMS: atom_id res chain seq x y z
N MET A 1 -7.99 3.30 -14.09
CA MET A 1 -6.56 2.94 -14.13
C MET A 1 -6.46 1.63 -14.90
N ASP A 2 -5.51 1.46 -15.82
CA ASP A 2 -5.34 0.19 -16.53
C ASP A 2 -4.45 -0.76 -15.71
N TYR A 3 -5.07 -1.74 -15.06
CA TYR A 3 -4.39 -2.74 -14.25
C TYR A 3 -3.79 -3.88 -15.08
N ALA A 4 -4.41 -4.22 -16.21
CA ALA A 4 -3.92 -5.26 -17.11
C ALA A 4 -2.57 -4.86 -17.70
N ALA A 5 -2.44 -3.63 -18.18
CA ALA A 5 -1.17 -3.10 -18.68
C ALA A 5 -0.08 -3.09 -17.60
N GLN A 6 -0.42 -2.73 -16.35
CA GLN A 6 0.55 -2.72 -15.25
C GLN A 6 1.07 -4.13 -14.91
N HIS A 7 0.20 -5.15 -14.94
CA HIS A 7 0.59 -6.54 -14.73
C HIS A 7 1.48 -7.09 -15.84
N ALA A 8 1.23 -6.71 -17.09
CA ALA A 8 1.97 -7.17 -18.26
C ALA A 8 3.42 -6.65 -18.33
N VAL A 9 3.76 -5.62 -17.54
CA VAL A 9 5.13 -5.06 -17.50
C VAL A 9 6.15 -6.14 -17.14
N GLU A 10 7.13 -6.34 -18.02
CA GLU A 10 8.27 -7.24 -17.80
C GLU A 10 9.16 -6.73 -16.65
N GLY A 11 9.64 -7.66 -15.83
CA GLY A 11 10.51 -7.35 -14.69
C GLY A 11 10.47 -8.42 -13.63
N ASN A 12 11.15 -8.16 -12.51
CA ASN A 12 11.20 -9.12 -11.40
C ASN A 12 11.29 -8.43 -10.04
N TYR A 13 10.94 -9.18 -8.99
CA TYR A 13 11.09 -8.75 -7.62
C TYR A 13 12.55 -8.81 -7.16
N GLN A 14 12.97 -7.78 -6.44
CA GLN A 14 14.28 -7.69 -5.80
C GLN A 14 14.16 -7.05 -4.42
N ILE A 15 15.18 -7.24 -3.58
CA ILE A 15 15.31 -6.51 -2.32
C ILE A 15 16.13 -5.27 -2.59
N GLU A 16 15.52 -4.10 -2.42
CA GLU A 16 16.21 -2.82 -2.41
C GLU A 16 16.54 -2.46 -0.97
N ILE A 17 17.75 -1.93 -0.75
CA ILE A 17 18.22 -1.46 0.56
C ILE A 17 18.55 0.00 0.43
N SER A 18 17.99 0.80 1.34
CA SER A 18 18.19 2.23 1.43
C SER A 18 18.65 2.59 2.85
N GLU A 19 19.43 3.65 2.93
CA GLU A 19 19.74 4.28 4.21
C GLU A 19 18.49 5.00 4.73
N GLY A 20 18.21 4.82 6.02
CA GLY A 20 17.15 5.51 6.73
C GLY A 20 17.74 6.31 7.88
N PHE A 21 17.29 7.55 8.02
CA PHE A 21 17.65 8.41 9.14
C PHE A 21 16.50 8.42 10.15
N TRP A 22 16.82 8.15 11.42
CA TRP A 22 15.87 8.26 12.51
C TRP A 22 16.40 9.28 13.50
N LEU A 23 15.58 10.27 13.82
CA LEU A 23 15.82 11.20 14.91
C LEU A 23 15.57 10.46 16.23
N ARG A 24 16.54 10.51 17.14
CA ARG A 24 16.27 10.16 18.54
C ARG A 24 15.31 11.18 19.16
N THR A 25 14.60 10.77 20.20
CA THR A 25 13.63 11.58 20.96
C THR A 25 14.24 12.86 21.55
N ASP A 26 15.55 12.87 21.78
CA ASP A 26 16.32 13.99 22.31
C ASP A 26 17.00 14.84 21.21
N LEU A 27 16.68 14.60 19.92
CA LEU A 27 17.19 15.31 18.75
C LEU A 27 18.73 15.32 18.62
N SER A 28 19.45 14.55 19.44
CA SER A 28 20.91 14.69 19.63
C SER A 28 21.74 13.77 18.74
N MET A 29 21.14 12.73 18.14
CA MET A 29 21.85 11.77 17.31
C MET A 29 20.97 11.24 16.16
N THR A 30 21.53 11.30 14.95
CA THR A 30 21.07 10.54 13.78
C THR A 30 21.92 9.28 13.66
N GLU A 31 21.38 8.14 14.08
CA GLU A 31 22.02 6.86 13.76
C GLU A 31 21.63 6.44 12.35
N MET A 32 22.61 6.12 11.50
CA MET A 32 22.35 5.46 10.22
C MET A 32 21.70 4.11 10.48
N ARG A 33 20.48 3.94 9.96
CA ARG A 33 19.74 2.67 10.02
C ARG A 33 19.53 2.14 8.63
N TRP A 34 19.45 0.82 8.51
CA TRP A 34 19.17 0.18 7.22
C TRP A 34 17.68 -0.11 7.11
N MET A 35 17.09 0.35 6.01
CA MET A 35 15.74 -0.03 5.58
C MET A 35 15.86 -0.88 4.32
N ALA A 36 15.08 -1.94 4.22
CA ALA A 36 14.94 -2.72 3.01
C ALA A 36 13.47 -2.86 2.62
N ARG A 37 13.21 -2.98 1.33
CA ARG A 37 11.88 -3.24 0.78
C ARG A 37 11.98 -4.25 -0.34
N VAL A 38 10.94 -5.06 -0.51
CA VAL A 38 10.79 -5.80 -1.76
C VAL A 38 10.18 -4.87 -2.79
N VAL A 39 10.86 -4.72 -3.93
CA VAL A 39 10.46 -3.86 -5.04
C VAL A 39 10.33 -4.69 -6.30
N PHE A 40 9.37 -4.33 -7.15
CA PHE A 40 9.34 -4.80 -8.53
C PHE A 40 10.19 -3.87 -9.39
N ILE A 41 11.18 -4.40 -10.10
CA ILE A 41 12.02 -3.63 -11.04
C ILE A 41 11.64 -4.07 -12.44
N ASP A 42 11.14 -3.13 -13.25
CA ASP A 42 10.81 -3.42 -14.65
C ASP A 42 12.05 -3.45 -15.56
N SER A 43 11.86 -3.86 -16.81
CA SER A 43 12.93 -3.90 -17.81
C SER A 43 13.55 -2.54 -18.14
N LYS A 44 12.89 -1.44 -17.76
CA LYS A 44 13.39 -0.06 -17.88
C LYS A 44 14.08 0.43 -16.60
N GLY A 45 14.15 -0.40 -15.57
CA GLY A 45 14.74 -0.06 -14.27
C GLY A 45 13.82 0.72 -13.32
N VAL A 46 12.54 0.91 -13.68
CA VAL A 46 11.57 1.60 -12.82
C VAL A 46 11.24 0.69 -11.64
N LYS A 47 11.39 1.25 -10.43
CA LYS A 47 11.16 0.53 -9.18
C LYS A 47 9.77 0.84 -8.63
N THR A 48 8.96 -0.19 -8.45
CA THR A 48 7.65 -0.09 -7.77
C THR A 48 7.73 -0.79 -6.41
N PRO A 49 7.60 -0.08 -5.29
CA PRO A 49 7.68 -0.70 -3.97
C PRO A 49 6.43 -1.55 -3.66
N THR A 50 6.65 -2.70 -3.02
CA THR A 50 5.57 -3.50 -2.41
C THR A 50 5.31 -3.04 -0.97
N SER A 51 4.33 -3.66 -0.30
CA SER A 51 4.06 -3.44 1.13
C SER A 51 5.08 -4.09 2.06
N TYR A 52 5.96 -4.98 1.57
CA TYR A 52 6.93 -5.68 2.41
C TYR A 52 8.16 -4.80 2.63
N LYS A 53 8.38 -4.43 3.90
CA LYS A 53 9.53 -3.65 4.34
C LYS A 53 10.12 -4.24 5.63
N ALA A 54 11.41 -4.06 5.82
CA ALA A 54 12.12 -4.42 7.04
C ALA A 54 13.11 -3.31 7.40
N GLU A 55 13.26 -3.06 8.69
CA GLU A 55 14.13 -2.01 9.22
C GLU A 55 14.99 -2.63 10.33
N THR A 56 16.21 -2.13 10.52
CA THR A 56 17.09 -2.51 11.64
C THR A 56 17.71 -1.28 12.27
N SER A 57 17.84 -1.31 13.60
CA SER A 57 18.54 -0.29 14.39
C SER A 57 20.05 -0.53 14.47
N GLN A 58 20.54 -1.69 14.00
CA GLN A 58 21.98 -1.97 14.00
C GLN A 58 22.67 -1.19 12.88
N ALA A 59 23.36 -0.11 13.25
CA ALA A 59 24.17 0.69 12.34
C ALA A 59 25.32 -0.11 11.70
N GLY A 60 25.89 -1.06 12.46
CA GLY A 60 27.04 -1.88 12.06
C GLY A 60 26.71 -3.19 11.34
N ASP A 61 25.66 -3.27 10.52
CA ASP A 61 25.39 -4.45 9.68
C ASP A 61 26.05 -4.29 8.28
N PRO A 62 27.35 -4.63 8.10
CA PRO A 62 28.09 -4.32 6.88
C PRO A 62 27.46 -4.93 5.63
N ASN A 63 26.84 -6.10 5.78
CA ASN A 63 26.20 -6.82 4.69
C ASN A 63 24.68 -6.62 4.63
N LYS A 64 24.13 -5.80 5.54
CA LYS A 64 22.68 -5.60 5.67
C LYS A 64 21.95 -6.95 5.78
N ARG A 65 22.60 -7.95 6.40
CA ARG A 65 22.14 -9.34 6.46
C ARG A 65 20.81 -9.44 7.17
N ILE A 66 20.59 -8.65 8.22
CA ILE A 66 19.37 -8.73 9.03
C ILE A 66 18.16 -8.32 8.20
N VAL A 67 18.24 -7.17 7.53
CA VAL A 67 17.11 -6.66 6.72
C VAL A 67 16.88 -7.51 5.48
N ARG A 68 17.95 -8.06 4.87
CA ARG A 68 17.83 -9.03 3.77
C ARG A 68 17.13 -10.31 4.24
N ALA A 69 17.61 -10.93 5.32
CA ALA A 69 17.08 -12.18 5.85
C ALA A 69 15.59 -12.08 6.17
N ARG A 70 15.15 -10.97 6.78
CA ARG A 70 13.74 -10.70 7.08
C ARG A 70 12.85 -10.64 5.83
N LEU A 71 13.40 -10.26 4.69
CA LEU A 71 12.65 -10.12 3.43
C LEU A 71 12.82 -11.29 2.45
N LEU A 72 13.75 -12.22 2.69
CA LEU A 72 13.97 -13.37 1.78
C LEU A 72 12.69 -14.17 1.56
N ASN A 73 11.96 -14.49 2.62
CA ASN A 73 10.71 -15.25 2.50
C ASN A 73 9.64 -14.49 1.70
N ALA A 74 9.54 -13.17 1.89
CA ALA A 74 8.61 -12.33 1.13
C ALA A 74 9.02 -12.27 -0.35
N LEU A 75 10.31 -12.08 -0.65
CA LEU A 75 10.85 -12.08 -2.00
C LEU A 75 10.53 -13.39 -2.73
N THR A 76 10.81 -14.53 -2.10
CA THR A 76 10.54 -15.85 -2.67
C THR A 76 9.06 -16.04 -2.96
N ARG A 77 8.18 -15.69 -2.02
CA ARG A 77 6.72 -15.77 -2.21
C ARG A 77 6.23 -14.90 -3.36
N LEU A 78 6.74 -13.68 -3.49
CA LEU A 78 6.33 -12.77 -4.55
C LEU A 78 6.80 -13.22 -5.94
N LYS A 79 8.03 -13.76 -6.03
CA LYS A 79 8.52 -14.37 -7.27
C LYS A 79 7.67 -15.57 -7.68
N ALA A 80 7.40 -16.48 -6.74
CA ALA A 80 6.56 -17.65 -6.98
C ALA A 80 5.13 -17.24 -7.40
N TYR A 81 4.52 -16.28 -6.69
CA TYR A 81 3.20 -15.75 -7.02
C TYR A 81 3.15 -15.23 -8.46
N ARG A 82 4.14 -14.43 -8.89
CA ARG A 82 4.20 -13.91 -10.26
C ARG A 82 4.40 -15.02 -11.30
N GLN A 83 5.25 -16.00 -11.01
CA GLN A 83 5.44 -17.14 -11.90
C GLN A 83 4.15 -17.96 -12.07
N GLN A 84 3.38 -18.14 -11.00
CA GLN A 84 2.14 -18.91 -11.02
C GLN A 84 0.97 -18.17 -11.67
N THR A 85 0.85 -16.87 -11.43
CA THR A 85 -0.33 -16.08 -11.82
C THR A 85 -0.11 -15.16 -13.02
N GLY A 86 1.14 -14.88 -13.37
CA GLY A 86 1.50 -13.80 -14.30
C GLY A 86 1.28 -12.39 -13.74
N LYS A 87 0.73 -12.25 -12.52
CA LYS A 87 0.34 -10.97 -11.95
C LYS A 87 1.41 -10.39 -11.02
N ARG A 88 1.32 -9.08 -10.84
CA ARG A 88 2.09 -8.29 -9.87
C ARG A 88 1.30 -8.11 -8.59
N TRP A 89 1.86 -8.56 -7.48
CA TRP A 89 1.22 -8.50 -6.17
C TRP A 89 0.79 -7.09 -5.77
N GLU A 90 1.68 -6.10 -5.86
CA GLU A 90 1.39 -4.73 -5.44
C GLU A 90 0.30 -4.05 -6.27
N ILE A 91 0.12 -4.49 -7.51
CA ILE A 91 -0.95 -4.02 -8.40
C ILE A 91 -2.27 -4.67 -8.01
N GLU A 92 -2.27 -5.99 -7.76
CA GLU A 92 -3.47 -6.70 -7.29
C GLU A 92 -3.96 -6.13 -5.95
N GLN A 93 -3.04 -5.77 -5.05
CA GLN A 93 -3.39 -5.13 -3.78
C GLN A 93 -3.96 -3.73 -3.93
N LYS A 94 -3.58 -2.98 -4.99
CA LYS A 94 -4.18 -1.68 -5.31
C LYS A 94 -5.58 -1.85 -5.88
N GLU A 95 -5.75 -2.78 -6.82
CA GLU A 95 -7.04 -3.13 -7.41
C GLU A 95 -8.06 -3.53 -6.33
N LYS A 96 -7.67 -4.42 -5.40
CA LYS A 96 -8.49 -4.81 -4.24
C LYS A 96 -8.90 -3.62 -3.38
N ARG A 97 -7.96 -2.73 -3.03
CA ARG A 97 -8.23 -1.54 -2.22
C ARG A 97 -9.17 -0.55 -2.91
N GLU A 98 -9.04 -0.38 -4.21
CA GLU A 98 -9.94 0.48 -4.98
C GLU A 98 -11.35 -0.11 -5.07
N ALA A 99 -11.46 -1.43 -5.30
CA ALA A 99 -12.74 -2.12 -5.28
C ALA A 99 -13.44 -2.01 -3.91
N GLU A 100 -12.70 -2.22 -2.82
CA GLU A 100 -13.22 -2.04 -1.46
C GLU A 100 -13.68 -0.61 -1.19
N LYS A 101 -12.90 0.39 -1.65
CA LYS A 101 -13.28 1.81 -1.51
C LYS A 101 -14.55 2.12 -2.27
N ALA A 102 -14.69 1.63 -3.51
CA ALA A 102 -15.89 1.83 -4.32
C ALA A 102 -17.12 1.18 -3.66
N ALA A 103 -16.99 -0.05 -3.15
CA ALA A 103 -18.07 -0.73 -2.44
C ALA A 103 -18.51 0.04 -1.18
N ARG A 104 -17.56 0.58 -0.40
CA ARG A 104 -17.86 1.40 0.78
C ARG A 104 -18.58 2.71 0.43
N LEU A 105 -18.22 3.34 -0.69
CA LEU A 105 -18.89 4.56 -1.15
C LEU A 105 -20.32 4.27 -1.60
N ALA A 106 -20.52 3.23 -2.40
CA ALA A 106 -21.86 2.82 -2.84
C ALA A 106 -22.78 2.48 -1.64
N ALA A 107 -22.26 1.77 -0.63
CA ALA A 107 -23.01 1.46 0.58
C ALA A 107 -23.38 2.72 1.39
N ARG A 108 -22.48 3.71 1.45
CA ARG A 108 -22.75 5.00 2.11
C ARG A 108 -23.83 5.78 1.37
N GLU A 109 -23.74 5.86 0.05
CA GLU A 109 -24.71 6.56 -0.80
C GLU A 109 -26.11 5.95 -0.65
N ALA A 110 -26.23 4.62 -0.68
CA ALA A 110 -27.47 3.91 -0.41
C ALA A 110 -28.05 4.22 0.99
N ALA A 111 -27.21 4.19 2.04
CA ALA A 111 -27.66 4.51 3.40
C ALA A 111 -28.10 5.97 3.57
N THR A 112 -27.50 6.92 2.83
CA THR A 112 -27.95 8.32 2.79
C THR A 112 -29.21 8.54 1.97
N ALA A 113 -29.44 7.72 0.93
CA ALA A 113 -30.68 7.76 0.15
C ALA A 113 -31.89 7.27 0.98
N GLU A 114 -31.71 6.25 1.82
CA GLU A 114 -32.74 5.74 2.73
C GLU A 114 -33.04 6.68 3.93
N LYS A 115 -32.08 7.50 4.35
CA LYS A 115 -32.23 8.41 5.51
C LYS A 115 -32.76 9.80 5.18
N LYS A 116 -33.15 10.09 3.94
CA LYS A 116 -33.71 11.39 3.56
C LYS A 116 -35.24 11.29 3.48
N PRO A 117 -36.01 11.47 4.58
CA PRO A 117 -37.39 11.87 4.39
C PRO A 117 -37.33 13.26 3.73
N ALA A 118 -37.83 13.34 2.50
CA ALA A 118 -38.10 14.63 1.90
C ALA A 118 -39.16 15.30 2.78
N ARG A 119 -38.74 16.15 3.72
CA ARG A 119 -39.67 17.03 4.42
C ARG A 119 -40.38 17.85 3.33
N THR A 120 -41.65 17.57 3.15
CA THR A 120 -42.46 18.29 2.19
C THR A 120 -42.67 19.72 2.71
N ARG A 121 -43.03 20.64 1.81
CA ARG A 121 -43.36 22.02 2.20
C ARG A 121 -44.51 22.07 3.23
N ALA A 122 -45.39 21.06 3.24
CA ALA A 122 -46.45 20.90 4.23
C ALA A 122 -45.88 20.58 5.63
N ASP A 123 -44.86 19.73 5.74
CA ASP A 123 -44.22 19.36 7.02
C ASP A 123 -43.46 20.53 7.66
N LEU A 124 -42.93 21.43 6.84
CA LEU A 124 -42.25 22.64 7.31
C LEU A 124 -43.21 23.73 7.79
N LEU A 125 -44.41 23.81 7.23
CA LEU A 125 -45.43 24.79 7.62
C LEU A 125 -46.17 24.40 8.91
N ALA A 126 -46.36 23.09 9.16
CA ALA A 126 -46.97 22.61 10.40
C ALA A 126 -46.08 22.80 11.65
N SER A 127 -44.76 22.95 11.48
CA SER A 127 -43.79 23.11 12.56
C SER A 127 -43.64 24.54 13.09
N VAL A 128 -44.24 25.54 12.43
CA VAL A 128 -44.10 26.97 12.77
C VAL A 128 -45.41 27.54 13.37
N ALA A 129 -46.45 26.70 13.48
CA ALA A 129 -47.77 27.10 13.95
C ALA A 129 -48.05 26.80 15.44
N ASP A 130 -47.05 26.35 16.21
CA ASP A 130 -47.08 26.24 17.68
C ASP A 130 -46.21 27.33 18.33
#